data_AF-A0A1S2LJR4-F1
#
_entry.id   AF-A0A1S2LJR4-F1
#
_cell.length_a   1.000
_cell.length_b   1.000
_cell.length_c   1.000
_cell.angle_alpha   90.00
_cell.angle_beta   90.00
_cell.angle_gamma   90.00
#
_symmetry.space_group_name_H-M   'P 1'
#
loop_
_entity.id
_entity.type
_entity.pdbx_description
1 polymer ?
#
loop_
_entity_poly.entity_id
_entity_poly.type
_entity_poly.pdbx_seq_one_letter_code
_entity_poly.pdbx_strand_id
1 'polypeptide(L)' 'MARRKKTDELVEKIIEKEDAIFFRATKPLSTQEHEQLSEKIRYENEKTGLDIVLVPFSCEVGDK' A
#
# COMPACT_ATOMS: atom_id res chain seq x y z
N MET A 1 -17.82 -8.68 17.56
CA MET A 1 -17.45 -8.07 16.26
C MET A 1 -16.24 -7.16 16.46
N ALA A 2 -15.51 -6.86 15.38
CA ALA A 2 -14.36 -5.95 15.27
C ALA A 2 -12.95 -6.54 15.55
N ARG A 3 -12.47 -7.35 14.61
CA ARG A 3 -11.04 -7.65 14.41
C ARG A 3 -10.49 -6.73 13.29
N ARG A 4 -10.53 -5.41 13.49
CA ARG A 4 -9.98 -4.40 12.56
C ARG A 4 -8.72 -3.80 13.18
N LYS A 5 -7.59 -4.52 13.16
CA LYS A 5 -6.29 -3.96 13.58
C LYS A 5 -5.07 -4.43 12.79
N LYS A 6 -5.19 -5.36 11.83
CA LYS A 6 -4.00 -6.02 11.24
C LYS A 6 -3.49 -5.47 9.91
N THR A 7 -4.18 -4.54 9.26
CA THR A 7 -3.76 -4.07 7.93
C THR A 7 -2.72 -2.94 8.01
N ASP A 8 -2.76 -2.10 9.04
CA ASP A 8 -1.86 -0.95 9.20
C ASP A 8 -0.40 -1.35 9.44
N GLU A 9 -0.13 -2.51 10.02
CA GLU A 9 1.25 -2.95 10.31
C GLU A 9 1.99 -3.50 9.08
N LEU A 10 1.31 -3.68 7.94
CA LEU A 10 1.86 -4.37 6.77
C LEU A 10 2.53 -3.44 5.76
N VAL A 11 2.19 -2.15 5.79
CA VAL A 11 2.66 -1.18 4.80
C VAL A 11 2.99 0.15 5.47
N GLU A 12 4.03 0.79 4.98
CA GLU A 12 4.51 2.09 5.41
C GLU A 12 4.36 3.06 4.24
N LYS A 13 3.83 4.25 4.49
CA LYS A 13 3.76 5.31 3.50
C LYS A 13 5.15 5.91 3.32
N ILE A 14 5.67 5.89 2.10
CA ILE A 14 7.04 6.32 1.80
C ILE A 14 7.09 7.64 1.03
N ILE A 15 6.15 7.89 0.12
CA ILE A 15 6.08 9.13 -0.66
C ILE A 15 4.62 9.54 -0.83
N GLU A 16 4.35 10.83 -0.68
CA GLU A 16 3.10 11.49 -1.04
C GLU A 16 3.38 12.57 -2.07
N LYS A 17 2.65 12.53 -3.17
CA LYS A 17 2.59 13.57 -4.20
C LYS A 17 1.15 14.06 -4.29
N GLU A 18 0.92 15.18 -4.99
CA GLU A 18 -0.42 15.76 -5.15
C GLU A 18 -1.46 14.75 -5.64
N ASP A 19 -1.08 13.87 -6.58
CA ASP A 19 -2.00 12.90 -7.18
C ASP A 19 -1.66 11.43 -6.88
N ALA A 20 -0.62 11.15 -6.08
CA ALA A 20 -0.15 9.78 -5.88
C ALA A 20 0.40 9.49 -4.48
N ILE A 21 0.11 8.29 -3.97
CA ILE A 21 0.61 7.83 -2.67
C ILE A 21 1.34 6.50 -2.85
N PHE A 22 2.60 6.46 -2.43
CA PHE A 22 3.41 5.26 -2.48
C PHE A 22 3.47 4.60 -1.10
N PHE A 23 3.14 3.32 -1.06
CA PHE A 23 3.25 2.47 0.12
C PHE A 23 4.30 1.40 -0.11
N ARG A 24 5.20 1.19 0.85
CA ARG A 24 6.14 0.08 0.88
C ARG A 24 5.65 -0.98 1.84
N ALA A 25 5.72 -2.25 1.46
CA ALA A 25 5.49 -3.33 2.43
C ALA A 25 6.56 -3.29 3.54
N THR A 26 6.15 -3.42 4.80
CA THR A 26 7.08 -3.45 5.98
C THR A 26 7.73 -4.82 6.18
N LYS A 27 7.18 -5.84 5.53
CA LYS A 27 7.64 -7.23 5.53
C LYS A 27 7.38 -7.87 4.17
N PRO A 28 8.02 -9.00 3.84
CA PRO A 28 7.59 -9.83 2.73
C PRO A 28 6.11 -10.22 2.91
N LEU A 29 5.29 -9.90 1.91
CA LEU A 29 3.87 -10.28 1.88
C LEU A 29 3.73 -11.62 1.16
N SER A 30 2.82 -12.45 1.65
CA SER A 30 2.36 -13.62 0.91
C SER A 30 1.55 -13.21 -0.32
N THR A 31 1.39 -14.11 -1.30
CA THR A 31 0.55 -13.88 -2.48
C THR A 31 -0.87 -13.44 -2.10
N GLN A 32 -1.45 -14.06 -1.08
CA GLN A 32 -2.78 -13.72 -0.60
C GLN A 32 -2.85 -12.33 0.05
N GLU A 33 -1.83 -11.95 0.84
CA GLU A 33 -1.74 -10.59 1.39
C GLU A 33 -1.58 -9.56 0.26
N HIS A 34 -0.80 -9.87 -0.77
CA HIS A 34 -0.65 -9.03 -1.96
C HIS A 34 -1.97 -8.82 -2.71
N GLU A 35 -2.74 -9.88 -2.95
CA GLU A 35 -4.06 -9.78 -3.60
C GLU A 35 -5.05 -8.95 -2.77
N GLN A 36 -5.13 -9.19 -1.47
CA GLN A 36 -6.04 -8.44 -0.59
C GLN A 36 -5.68 -6.95 -0.52
N LEU A 37 -4.39 -6.61 -0.57
CA LEU A 37 -3.94 -5.23 -0.59
C LEU A 37 -4.18 -4.59 -1.97
N SER A 38 -3.92 -5.31 -3.07
CA SER A 38 -4.12 -4.77 -4.41
C SER A 38 -5.59 -4.47 -4.70
N GLU A 39 -6.52 -5.32 -4.23
CA GLU A 39 -7.96 -5.07 -4.34
C GLU A 39 -8.39 -3.79 -3.59
N LYS A 40 -7.87 -3.58 -2.38
CA LYS A 40 -8.18 -2.37 -1.59
C LYS A 40 -7.61 -1.12 -2.24
N ILE A 41 -6.38 -1.20 -2.74
CA ILE A 41 -5.72 -0.09 -3.45
C ILE A 41 -6.53 0.31 -4.67
N ARG A 42 -6.94 -0.68 -5.47
CA ARG A 42 -7.77 -0.43 -6.65
C ARG A 42 -9.10 0.25 -6.28
N TYR A 43 -9.76 -0.25 -5.24
CA TYR A 43 -11.01 0.34 -4.75
C TYR A 43 -10.84 1.81 -4.32
N GLU A 44 -9.78 2.11 -3.56
CA GLU A 44 -9.52 3.48 -3.13
C GLU A 44 -9.09 4.40 -4.29
N ASN A 45 -8.32 3.90 -5.26
CA ASN A 45 -7.97 4.64 -6.48
C ASN A 45 -9.22 5.03 -7.28
N GLU A 46 -10.12 4.07 -7.52
CA GLU A 46 -11.36 4.32 -8.26
C GLU A 46 -12.29 5.30 -7.53
N LYS A 47 -12.26 5.32 -6.20
CA LYS A 47 -13.11 6.17 -5.37
C LYS A 47 -12.58 7.59 -5.18
N THR A 48 -11.25 7.74 -5.03
CA THR A 48 -10.61 9.01 -4.67
C THR A 48 -9.99 9.73 -5.86
N GLY A 49 -9.73 9.02 -6.95
CA GLY A 49 -8.97 9.55 -8.10
C GLY A 49 -7.47 9.70 -7.84
N LEU A 50 -6.98 9.27 -6.67
CA LEU A 50 -5.56 9.25 -6.34
C LEU A 50 -4.92 7.97 -6.88
N ASP A 51 -3.65 8.05 -7.29
CA ASP A 51 -2.87 6.90 -7.74
C ASP A 51 -2.08 6.31 -6.55
N ILE A 52 -2.66 5.30 -5.91
CA ILE A 52 -2.02 4.57 -4.82
C ILE A 52 -1.18 3.42 -5.40
N VAL A 53 0.10 3.40 -5.10
CA VAL A 53 1.09 2.42 -5.60
C VAL A 53 1.71 1.65 -4.45
N LEU A 54 1.59 0.31 -4.49
CA LEU A 54 2.27 -0.59 -3.55
C LEU A 54 3.60 -1.08 -4.13
N VAL A 55 4.70 -0.76 -3.45
CA VAL A 55 6.04 -1.23 -3.80
C VAL A 55 6.49 -2.39 -2.91
N PRO A 56 7.29 -3.34 -3.44
CA PRO A 56 7.82 -4.46 -2.65
C PRO A 56 8.66 -4.01 -1.45
N PHE A 57 8.77 -4.87 -0.44
CA PHE A 57 9.60 -4.64 0.75
C PHE A 57 11.07 -4.32 0.40
N SER A 58 11.63 -4.98 -0.63
CA SER A 58 13.01 -4.80 -1.06
C SER A 58 13.25 -3.56 -1.91
N CYS A 59 12.24 -2.71 -2.12
CA CYS A 59 12.37 -1.49 -2.91
C CYS A 59 12.92 -0.37 -2.02
N GLU A 60 14.15 0.06 -2.30
CA GLU A 60 14.66 1.34 -1.78
C GLU A 60 14.16 2.45 -2.68
N VAL A 61 13.29 3.29 -2.14
CA VAL A 61 12.78 4.45 -2.88
C VAL A 61 13.74 5.58 -2.61
N GLY A 62 14.66 5.79 -3.55
CA GLY A 62 15.67 6.83 -3.45
C GLY A 62 15.03 8.20 -3.65
N ASP A 63 15.10 9.06 -2.62
CA ASP A 63 14.90 10.49 -2.78
C ASP A 63 15.91 11.02 -3.82
N LYS A 64 15.42 11.43 -4.99
CA LYS A 64 16.21 12.17 -5.96
C LYS A 64 15.49 13.44 -6.34
#